data_AF-A0A833QXY7-F1
#
_entry.id   AF-A0A833QXY7-F1
#
_cell.length_a   1.000
_cell.length_b   1.000
_cell.length_c   1.000
_cell.angle_alpha   90.00
_cell.angle_beta   90.00
_cell.angle_gamma   90.00
#
_symmetry.space_group_name_H-M   'P 1'
#
loop_
_entity.id
_entity.type
_entity.pdbx_description
1 polymer ?
#
loop_
_entity_poly.entity_id
_entity_poly.type
_entity_poly.pdbx_seq_one_letter_code
_entity_poly.pdbx_strand_id
1 'polypeptide(L)'
;MDLSFFQAKVLKYRIQRLEMEPVTCAEQPFFSNSMDSLDFRRIVCEGDFDEKKSIFMGPYSGTISGVTVTRYSVITPFIPREPAPGGVQTPVLVNRGWVPQEWRDKRMSGEEDLDKASSSSVASNTKDEKTAAWWNIWSKKPIRTAKEAVAPPTVKIVGIIRKSAKPSMFVQPNDPDGGHWYSVDVPMMARACGLSENAIYTIYIDEIKDEHTSSAKSHYPVPKDIGSVAGFEMMPKDHAKFAAKLYASSLVGILLAVWKIKAKV
;
A
#
# COMPACT_ATOMS: atom_id res chain seq x y z
N MET A 1 27.36 4.58 -21.69
CA MET A 1 26.84 3.38 -20.99
C MET A 1 25.35 3.32 -21.30
N ASP A 2 24.86 2.25 -21.93
CA ASP A 2 23.47 2.14 -22.40
C ASP A 2 22.48 2.12 -21.21
N LEU A 3 21.46 2.99 -21.24
CA LEU A 3 20.43 3.10 -20.20
C LEU A 3 19.68 1.77 -20.02
N SER A 4 19.44 1.04 -21.09
CA SER A 4 18.75 -0.25 -21.05
C SER A 4 19.57 -1.31 -20.30
N PHE A 5 20.90 -1.30 -20.50
CA PHE A 5 21.82 -2.20 -19.81
C PHE A 5 21.90 -1.88 -18.31
N PHE A 6 21.94 -0.58 -17.96
CA PHE A 6 21.89 -0.16 -16.56
C PHE A 6 20.60 -0.60 -15.87
N GLN A 7 19.43 -0.37 -16.49
CA GLN A 7 18.15 -0.80 -15.96
C GLN A 7 18.07 -2.32 -15.80
N ALA A 8 18.57 -3.10 -16.76
CA ALA A 8 18.61 -4.56 -16.67
C ALA A 8 19.49 -5.04 -15.51
N LYS A 9 20.66 -4.42 -15.30
CA LYS A 9 21.56 -4.73 -14.18
C LYS A 9 20.89 -4.42 -12.83
N VAL A 10 20.26 -3.26 -12.70
CA VAL A 10 19.55 -2.86 -11.48
C VAL A 10 18.35 -3.77 -11.22
N LEU A 11 17.59 -4.14 -12.24
CA LEU A 11 16.45 -5.05 -12.08
C LEU A 11 16.89 -6.43 -11.58
N LYS A 12 17.95 -7.00 -12.18
CA LYS A 12 18.53 -8.27 -11.71
C LYS A 12 18.96 -8.18 -10.24
N TYR A 13 19.65 -7.10 -9.87
CA TYR A 13 20.06 -6.85 -8.49
C TYR A 13 18.86 -6.83 -7.52
N ARG A 14 17.76 -6.15 -7.89
CA ARG A 14 16.54 -6.10 -7.05
C ARG A 14 15.89 -7.46 -6.90
N ILE A 15 15.74 -8.21 -8.00
CA ILE A 15 15.12 -9.54 -7.99
C ILE A 15 15.92 -10.50 -7.09
N GLN A 16 17.24 -10.55 -7.24
CA GLN A 16 18.11 -11.40 -6.43
C GLN A 16 17.95 -11.13 -4.92
N ARG A 17 17.74 -9.86 -4.55
CA ARG A 17 17.57 -9.41 -3.16
C ARG A 17 16.21 -9.79 -2.58
N LEU A 18 15.18 -9.79 -3.42
CA LEU A 18 13.86 -10.30 -3.06
C LEU A 18 13.87 -11.81 -2.85
N GLU A 19 14.67 -12.56 -3.61
CA GLU A 19 14.80 -14.02 -3.48
C GLU A 19 15.58 -14.46 -2.23
N MET A 20 16.38 -13.58 -1.62
CA MET A 20 17.09 -13.87 -0.36
C MET A 20 16.12 -14.19 0.78
N GLU A 21 16.65 -14.85 1.81
CA GLU A 21 15.91 -15.13 3.04
C GLU A 21 15.37 -13.83 3.67
N PRO A 22 14.08 -13.81 4.07
CA PRO A 22 13.48 -12.66 4.73
C PRO A 22 14.18 -12.31 6.04
N VAL A 23 14.23 -11.02 6.35
CA VAL A 23 14.81 -10.50 7.58
C VAL A 23 13.72 -10.39 8.64
N THR A 24 14.01 -10.81 9.88
CA THR A 24 13.08 -10.65 11.01
C THR A 24 13.21 -9.25 11.61
N CYS A 25 12.08 -8.58 11.85
CA CYS A 25 12.06 -7.23 12.42
C CYS A 25 12.67 -7.13 13.83
N ALA A 26 12.53 -8.18 14.64
CA ALA A 26 13.00 -8.19 16.02
C ALA A 26 14.53 -8.26 16.15
N GLU A 27 15.23 -8.76 15.13
CA GLU A 27 16.63 -9.17 15.23
C GLU A 27 17.62 -8.11 14.72
N GLN A 28 17.15 -7.01 14.13
CA GLN A 28 18.02 -6.05 13.47
C GLN A 28 18.04 -4.70 14.19
N PRO A 29 19.21 -4.24 14.66
CA PRO A 29 19.39 -2.85 15.03
C PRO A 29 19.54 -2.03 13.74
N PHE A 30 18.44 -1.41 13.29
CA PHE A 30 18.35 -0.65 12.04
C PHE A 30 19.04 0.72 12.10
N PHE A 31 20.22 0.81 12.72
CA PHE A 31 20.99 2.06 12.78
C PHE A 31 21.38 2.54 11.37
N SER A 32 21.28 3.85 11.18
CA SER A 32 21.19 4.61 9.92
C SER A 32 22.14 4.25 8.77
N ASN A 33 23.27 3.61 9.03
CA ASN A 33 24.23 3.20 7.98
C ASN A 33 23.92 1.85 7.32
N SER A 34 23.02 1.02 7.89
CA SER A 34 22.70 -0.31 7.34
C SER A 34 21.51 -0.32 6.39
N MET A 35 20.65 0.72 6.37
CA MET A 35 19.45 0.75 5.54
C MET A 35 19.76 0.69 4.04
N ASP A 36 20.90 1.24 3.63
CA ASP A 36 21.39 1.17 2.26
C ASP A 36 21.63 -0.28 1.80
N SER A 37 22.07 -1.11 2.74
CA SER A 37 22.32 -2.54 2.55
C SER A 37 21.07 -3.41 2.70
N LEU A 38 19.90 -2.83 3.00
CA LEU A 38 18.63 -3.54 3.22
C LEU A 38 17.57 -3.23 2.15
N ASP A 39 17.81 -2.27 1.26
CA ASP A 39 16.88 -1.97 0.16
C ASP A 39 16.58 -3.22 -0.67
N PHE A 40 15.30 -3.40 -1.00
CA PHE A 40 14.74 -4.57 -1.69
C PHE A 40 14.89 -5.92 -0.96
N ARG A 41 15.16 -5.94 0.34
CA ARG A 41 15.04 -7.18 1.14
C ARG A 41 13.61 -7.38 1.60
N ARG A 42 13.20 -8.64 1.66
CA ARG A 42 11.98 -9.03 2.36
C ARG A 42 12.19 -8.90 3.87
N ILE A 43 11.17 -8.42 4.56
CA ILE A 43 11.12 -8.32 6.01
C ILE A 43 9.83 -8.96 6.50
N VAL A 44 9.92 -9.69 7.61
CA VAL A 44 8.79 -10.25 8.33
C VAL A 44 8.69 -9.55 9.68
N CYS A 45 7.50 -9.05 10.00
CA CYS A 45 7.24 -8.38 11.26
C CYS A 45 5.95 -8.95 11.87
N GLU A 46 5.93 -9.11 13.19
CA GLU A 46 4.75 -9.51 13.96
C GLU A 46 4.47 -8.42 15.00
N GLY A 47 3.20 -8.01 15.10
CA GLY A 47 2.86 -6.81 15.85
C GLY A 47 1.48 -6.27 15.51
N ASP A 48 1.30 -4.97 15.76
CA ASP A 48 0.01 -4.29 15.68
C ASP A 48 0.07 -3.02 14.83
N PHE A 49 -1.01 -2.73 14.11
CA PHE A 49 -1.17 -1.48 13.36
C PHE A 49 -1.76 -0.37 14.25
N ASP A 50 -1.18 0.82 14.19
CA ASP A 50 -1.76 2.04 14.76
C ASP A 50 -2.55 2.80 13.68
N GLU A 51 -3.78 2.34 13.42
CA GLU A 51 -4.67 2.89 12.38
C GLU A 51 -5.05 4.36 12.64
N LYS A 52 -4.95 4.83 13.89
CA LYS A 52 -5.21 6.23 14.22
C LYS A 52 -4.14 7.15 13.62
N LYS A 53 -2.96 6.61 13.35
CA LYS A 53 -1.83 7.38 12.81
C LYS A 53 -1.56 7.06 11.33
N SER A 54 -2.51 6.42 10.65
CA SER A 54 -2.42 6.17 9.22
C SER A 54 -2.35 7.46 8.41
N ILE A 55 -1.44 7.45 7.43
CA ILE A 55 -1.25 8.52 6.46
C ILE A 55 -1.82 8.08 5.11
N PHE A 56 -2.55 8.98 4.45
CA PHE A 56 -3.09 8.77 3.10
C PHE A 56 -2.26 9.56 2.09
N MET A 57 -1.51 8.86 1.24
CA MET A 57 -0.67 9.45 0.20
C MET A 57 -1.41 9.51 -1.15
N GLY A 58 -1.40 10.67 -1.81
CA GLY A 58 -2.15 10.94 -3.03
C GLY A 58 -2.58 12.41 -3.13
N PRO A 59 -3.54 12.74 -4.01
CA PRO A 59 -4.41 11.84 -4.77
C PRO A 59 -3.71 11.16 -5.96
N TYR A 60 -4.10 9.91 -6.25
CA TYR A 60 -3.69 9.21 -7.47
C TYR A 60 -4.92 8.85 -8.31
N SER A 61 -4.80 8.96 -9.64
CA SER A 61 -5.78 8.41 -10.56
C SER A 61 -5.59 6.89 -10.67
N GLY A 62 -6.66 6.13 -10.44
CA GLY A 62 -6.75 4.70 -10.73
C GLY A 62 -7.89 4.40 -11.68
N THR A 63 -7.92 3.20 -12.24
CA THR A 63 -9.06 2.69 -12.99
C THR A 63 -9.58 1.44 -12.30
N ILE A 64 -10.86 1.44 -11.94
CA ILE A 64 -11.57 0.28 -11.41
C ILE A 64 -12.70 -0.03 -12.38
N SER A 65 -12.70 -1.24 -12.96
CA SER A 65 -13.73 -1.67 -13.92
C SER A 65 -13.97 -0.68 -15.08
N GLY A 66 -12.90 -0.05 -15.58
CA GLY A 66 -12.97 0.93 -16.67
C GLY A 66 -13.36 2.36 -16.25
N VAL A 67 -13.73 2.58 -14.99
CA VAL A 67 -14.06 3.91 -14.47
C VAL A 67 -12.85 4.52 -13.78
N THR A 68 -12.58 5.80 -14.08
CA THR A 68 -11.50 6.55 -13.42
C THR A 68 -11.95 6.92 -12.01
N VAL A 69 -11.17 6.52 -11.02
CA VAL A 69 -11.44 6.77 -9.61
C VAL A 69 -10.22 7.39 -8.94
N THR A 70 -10.45 8.28 -7.98
CA THR A 70 -9.39 8.78 -7.10
C THR A 70 -9.09 7.74 -6.05
N ARG A 71 -7.81 7.37 -5.90
CA ARG A 71 -7.34 6.43 -4.89
C ARG A 71 -6.17 7.01 -4.12
N TYR A 72 -5.99 6.51 -2.90
CA TYR A 72 -4.89 6.87 -2.02
C TYR A 72 -4.11 5.62 -1.66
N SER A 73 -2.82 5.79 -1.39
CA SER A 73 -2.00 4.74 -0.80
C SER A 73 -2.01 4.94 0.72
N VAL A 74 -2.44 3.93 1.47
CA VAL A 74 -2.46 4.01 2.94
C VAL A 74 -1.13 3.51 3.52
N ILE A 75 -0.53 4.33 4.37
CA ILE A 75 0.71 4.02 5.08
C ILE A 75 0.38 4.05 6.58
N THR A 76 0.39 2.90 7.22
CA THR A 76 0.05 2.77 8.64
C THR A 76 1.29 2.41 9.45
N PRO A 77 1.55 3.10 10.58
CA PRO A 77 2.55 2.66 11.54
C PRO A 77 2.25 1.27 12.09
N PHE A 78 3.26 0.42 12.09
CA PHE A 78 3.24 -0.93 12.62
C PHE A 78 4.24 -1.03 13.76
N ILE A 79 3.76 -1.47 14.91
CA ILE A 79 4.52 -1.56 16.16
C ILE A 79 4.83 -3.04 16.40
N PRO A 80 6.10 -3.48 16.25
CA PRO A 80 6.47 -4.86 16.51
C PRO A 80 6.22 -5.23 17.97
N ARG A 81 5.58 -6.37 18.20
CA ARG A 81 5.39 -6.94 19.54
C ARG A 81 6.57 -7.89 19.78
N GLU A 82 7.34 -7.65 20.85
CA GLU A 82 8.64 -8.29 21.19
C GLU A 82 9.88 -7.58 20.59
N PRO A 83 10.49 -6.61 21.30
CA PRO A 83 11.88 -6.26 21.03
C PRO A 83 12.79 -7.44 21.42
N ALA A 84 13.89 -7.64 20.70
CA ALA A 84 14.98 -8.49 21.20
C ALA A 84 15.35 -8.09 22.64
N PRO A 85 15.84 -9.00 23.50
CA PRO A 85 16.23 -8.66 24.87
C PRO A 85 17.26 -7.50 24.85
N GLY A 86 16.88 -6.33 25.37
CA GLY A 86 17.70 -5.10 25.34
C GLY A 86 17.63 -4.27 24.05
N GLY A 87 16.78 -4.64 23.09
CA GLY A 87 16.56 -3.94 21.83
C GLY A 87 15.57 -2.77 21.94
N VAL A 88 15.83 -1.71 21.19
CA VAL A 88 14.88 -0.60 21.01
C VAL A 88 13.80 -1.04 20.02
N GLN A 89 12.52 -0.94 20.40
CA GLN A 89 11.42 -1.16 19.45
C GLN A 89 11.49 -0.10 18.35
N THR A 90 11.79 -0.54 17.13
CA THR A 90 11.84 0.35 15.97
C THR A 90 10.49 0.27 15.25
N PRO A 91 9.72 1.37 15.20
CA PRO A 91 8.45 1.37 14.49
C PRO A 91 8.65 1.22 12.99
N VAL A 92 7.71 0.56 12.31
CA VAL A 92 7.76 0.32 10.87
C VAL A 92 6.60 1.05 10.20
N LEU A 93 6.88 1.89 9.22
CA LEU A 93 5.87 2.48 8.36
C LEU A 93 5.56 1.51 7.22
N VAL A 94 4.33 1.01 7.19
CA VAL A 94 3.93 -0.03 6.23
C VAL A 94 2.96 0.57 5.21
N ASN A 95 3.37 0.59 3.94
CA ASN A 95 2.46 0.87 2.84
C ASN A 95 1.59 -0.36 2.57
N ARG A 96 0.34 -0.34 3.03
CA ARG A 96 -0.60 -1.46 2.91
C ARG A 96 -1.28 -1.54 1.54
N GLY A 97 -1.05 -0.52 0.70
CA GLY A 97 -1.52 -0.46 -0.67
C GLY A 97 -2.66 0.52 -0.89
N TRP A 98 -3.53 0.23 -1.86
CA TRP A 98 -4.51 1.17 -2.38
C TRP A 98 -5.83 1.12 -1.61
N VAL A 99 -6.39 2.29 -1.33
CA VAL A 99 -7.72 2.50 -0.76
C VAL A 99 -8.49 3.53 -1.58
N PRO A 100 -9.83 3.47 -1.62
CA PRO A 100 -10.62 4.47 -2.30
C PRO A 100 -10.70 5.76 -1.46
N GLN A 101 -11.18 6.85 -2.05
CA GLN A 101 -11.15 8.17 -1.44
C GLN A 101 -11.92 8.23 -0.10
N GLU A 102 -13.00 7.47 0.05
CA GLU A 102 -13.90 7.51 1.20
C GLU A 102 -13.18 7.15 2.52
N TRP A 103 -12.10 6.37 2.46
CA TRP A 103 -11.29 6.03 3.64
C TRP A 103 -10.59 7.26 4.23
N ARG A 104 -10.07 8.14 3.37
CA ARG A 104 -9.46 9.41 3.80
C ARG A 104 -10.55 10.32 4.35
N ASP A 105 -11.66 10.45 3.62
CA ASP A 105 -12.74 11.37 3.99
C ASP A 105 -13.34 10.99 5.36
N LYS A 106 -13.54 9.70 5.61
CA LYS A 106 -13.98 9.16 6.91
C LYS A 106 -12.97 9.44 8.04
N ARG A 107 -11.67 9.33 7.76
CA ARG A 107 -10.63 9.68 8.75
C ARG A 107 -10.70 11.16 9.12
N MET A 108 -10.95 12.03 8.14
CA MET A 108 -11.06 13.47 8.34
C MET A 108 -12.39 13.87 9.01
N SER A 109 -13.49 13.15 8.74
CA SER A 109 -14.79 13.41 9.37
C SER A 109 -14.86 13.00 10.84
N GLY A 110 -13.90 12.18 11.31
CA GLY A 110 -13.83 11.74 12.71
C GLY A 110 -14.93 10.76 13.10
N GLU A 111 -15.62 10.15 12.14
CA GLU A 111 -16.58 9.07 12.39
C GLU A 111 -15.82 7.79 12.77
N GLU A 112 -15.58 7.64 14.07
CA GLU A 112 -15.21 6.38 14.68
C GLU A 112 -16.31 5.35 14.39
N ASP A 113 -15.92 4.22 13.79
CA ASP A 113 -16.82 3.11 13.49
C ASP A 113 -17.56 2.63 14.74
N LEU A 114 -18.85 2.98 14.83
CA LEU A 114 -19.82 2.03 15.32
C LEU A 114 -20.01 0.99 14.22
N ASP A 115 -19.43 -0.18 14.45
CA ASP A 115 -19.57 -1.39 13.65
C ASP A 115 -20.94 -1.50 12.96
N LYS A 116 -20.95 -1.69 11.63
CA LYS A 116 -21.78 -2.66 10.87
C LYS A 116 -22.00 -2.23 9.41
N ALA A 117 -21.10 -2.66 8.53
CA ALA A 117 -21.36 -2.79 7.10
C ALA A 117 -21.20 -4.25 6.67
N SER A 118 -22.09 -5.11 7.17
CA SER A 118 -22.40 -6.42 6.59
C SER A 118 -23.76 -6.91 7.11
N SER A 119 -24.82 -6.32 6.59
CA SER A 119 -26.08 -7.03 6.34
C SER A 119 -26.94 -6.17 5.43
N SER A 120 -27.03 -6.57 4.17
CA SER A 120 -28.05 -6.13 3.23
C SER A 120 -29.45 -6.40 3.79
N SER A 121 -30.36 -5.44 3.69
CA SER A 121 -31.60 -5.63 2.92
C SER A 121 -32.46 -4.38 2.89
N VAL A 122 -33.02 -4.17 1.71
CA VAL A 122 -34.09 -3.25 1.33
C VAL A 122 -35.39 -3.60 2.07
N ALA A 123 -36.09 -2.61 2.61
CA ALA A 123 -37.56 -2.53 2.79
C ALA A 123 -37.90 -1.25 3.60
N SER A 124 -38.38 -0.17 2.96
CA SER A 124 -39.79 0.24 2.83
C SER A 124 -40.42 0.84 4.10
N ASN A 125 -40.91 2.08 3.93
CA ASN A 125 -41.68 2.90 4.86
C ASN A 125 -42.84 2.17 5.54
N THR A 126 -43.04 2.44 6.85
CA THR A 126 -44.34 2.84 7.42
C THR A 126 -44.12 3.49 8.79
N LYS A 127 -44.77 4.64 8.99
CA LYS A 127 -44.99 5.24 10.31
C LYS A 127 -45.81 4.25 11.16
N ASP A 128 -45.52 4.15 12.45
CA ASP A 128 -46.56 4.29 13.47
C ASP A 128 -45.97 4.37 14.89
N GLU A 129 -46.68 5.18 15.66
CA GLU A 129 -46.42 5.68 16.99
C GLU A 129 -47.00 4.72 18.04
N LYS A 130 -46.42 4.73 19.25
CA LYS A 130 -46.86 4.08 20.51
C LYS A 130 -46.46 2.61 20.71
N THR A 131 -45.49 2.40 21.60
CA THR A 131 -45.65 1.67 22.88
C THR A 131 -44.30 1.53 23.59
N ALA A 132 -43.92 2.58 24.33
CA ALA A 132 -42.91 2.50 25.37
C ALA A 132 -43.54 1.86 26.63
N ALA A 133 -43.51 0.53 26.78
CA ALA A 133 -44.01 -0.10 28.01
C ALA A 133 -43.63 -1.59 28.26
N TRP A 134 -42.55 -2.16 27.69
CA TRP A 134 -42.30 -3.61 27.86
C TRP A 134 -40.87 -4.03 28.20
N TRP A 135 -39.93 -3.09 28.36
CA TRP A 135 -38.50 -3.40 28.51
C TRP A 135 -38.00 -3.59 29.96
N ASN A 136 -38.81 -3.35 30.99
CA ASN A 136 -38.34 -3.31 32.39
C ASN A 136 -38.47 -4.61 33.19
N ILE A 137 -38.71 -5.77 32.56
CA ILE A 137 -38.96 -7.03 33.31
C ILE A 137 -37.81 -8.05 33.24
N TRP A 138 -36.70 -7.78 32.53
CA TRP A 138 -35.61 -8.76 32.41
C TRP A 138 -34.18 -8.26 32.67
N SER A 139 -34.00 -7.32 33.61
CA SER A 139 -32.65 -6.94 34.07
C SER A 139 -32.13 -7.87 35.18
N LYS A 140 -31.80 -9.13 34.86
CA LYS A 140 -30.89 -9.93 35.69
C LYS A 140 -29.47 -9.73 35.16
N LYS A 141 -28.62 -9.06 35.95
CA LYS A 141 -27.19 -8.87 35.63
C LYS A 141 -26.51 -10.25 35.54
N PRO A 142 -25.89 -10.66 34.42
CA PRO A 142 -25.00 -11.80 34.45
C PRO A 142 -23.72 -11.39 35.20
N ILE A 143 -23.33 -12.23 36.15
CA ILE A 143 -22.05 -12.17 36.84
C ILE A 143 -20.97 -12.24 35.76
N ARG A 144 -20.21 -11.15 35.58
CA ARG A 144 -19.05 -11.12 34.71
C ARG A 144 -17.95 -11.95 35.35
N THR A 145 -17.92 -13.25 35.05
CA THR A 145 -16.70 -14.05 35.21
C THR A 145 -15.66 -13.40 34.32
N ALA A 146 -14.60 -12.85 34.92
CA ALA A 146 -13.48 -12.27 34.20
C ALA A 146 -12.85 -13.36 33.33
N LYS A 147 -13.29 -13.41 32.07
CA LYS A 147 -12.63 -14.18 31.03
C LYS A 147 -11.30 -13.46 30.81
N GLU A 148 -10.24 -14.11 31.24
CA GLU A 148 -8.86 -13.74 30.98
C GLU A 148 -8.75 -13.28 29.52
N ALA A 149 -8.41 -12.00 29.34
CA ALA A 149 -8.39 -11.37 28.04
C ALA A 149 -7.25 -12.00 27.23
N VAL A 150 -7.59 -13.01 26.43
CA VAL A 150 -6.70 -13.52 25.39
C VAL A 150 -6.29 -12.31 24.56
N ALA A 151 -5.01 -11.96 24.61
CA ALA A 151 -4.48 -10.85 23.85
C ALA A 151 -4.89 -11.02 22.37
N PRO A 152 -5.31 -9.94 21.68
CA PRO A 152 -5.71 -10.05 20.28
C PRO A 152 -4.59 -10.73 19.47
N PRO A 153 -4.95 -11.58 18.50
CA PRO A 153 -3.98 -12.27 17.66
C PRO A 153 -3.07 -11.24 16.98
N THR A 154 -1.77 -11.48 17.03
CA THR A 154 -0.76 -10.62 16.41
C THR A 154 -0.90 -10.65 14.89
N VAL A 155 -0.72 -9.50 14.24
CA VAL A 155 -0.73 -9.42 12.79
C VAL A 155 0.68 -9.73 12.30
N LYS A 156 0.82 -10.76 11.46
CA LYS A 156 2.06 -11.06 10.76
C LYS A 156 2.04 -10.38 9.40
N ILE A 157 3.06 -9.57 9.12
CA ILE A 157 3.23 -8.91 7.84
C ILE A 157 4.50 -9.40 7.16
N VAL A 158 4.42 -9.54 5.84
CA VAL A 158 5.59 -9.65 4.98
C VAL A 158 5.63 -8.43 4.10
N GLY A 159 6.80 -7.82 3.99
CA GLY A 159 6.97 -6.62 3.19
C GLY A 159 8.35 -6.50 2.60
N ILE A 160 8.53 -5.47 1.78
CA ILE A 160 9.80 -5.15 1.11
C ILE A 160 10.31 -3.83 1.67
N ILE A 161 11.53 -3.86 2.22
CA ILE A 161 12.19 -2.65 2.73
C ILE A 161 12.49 -1.72 1.56
N ARG A 162 12.11 -0.44 1.71
CA ARG A 162 12.36 0.62 0.73
C ARG A 162 12.85 1.87 1.43
N LYS A 163 13.72 2.61 0.76
CA LYS A 163 14.17 3.93 1.23
C LYS A 163 13.11 5.00 0.98
N SER A 164 13.28 6.16 1.61
CA SER A 164 12.60 7.39 1.21
C SER A 164 12.72 7.60 -0.29
N ALA A 165 11.61 7.97 -0.92
CA ALA A 165 11.60 8.34 -2.32
C ALA A 165 12.40 9.63 -2.49
N LYS A 166 13.13 9.74 -3.60
CA LYS A 166 13.70 11.01 -4.04
C LYS A 166 12.73 11.64 -5.05
N PRO A 167 11.88 12.60 -4.65
CA PRO A 167 10.89 13.17 -5.54
C PRO A 167 11.56 13.93 -6.70
N SER A 168 10.87 13.97 -7.84
CA SER A 168 11.23 14.82 -8.98
C SER A 168 10.78 16.27 -8.74
N MET A 169 11.30 17.22 -9.53
CA MET A 169 10.95 18.65 -9.45
C MET A 169 9.46 18.96 -9.70
N PHE A 170 8.71 18.02 -10.27
CA PHE A 170 7.28 18.16 -10.53
C PHE A 170 6.39 17.62 -9.40
N VAL A 171 6.99 16.95 -8.42
CA VAL A 171 6.25 16.44 -7.26
C VAL A 171 6.11 17.58 -6.25
N GLN A 172 4.88 17.84 -5.82
CA GLN A 172 4.60 18.85 -4.80
C GLN A 172 5.27 18.47 -3.46
N PRO A 173 5.67 19.46 -2.65
CA PRO A 173 6.19 19.18 -1.30
C PRO A 173 5.09 18.58 -0.42
N ASN A 174 5.48 17.68 0.48
CA ASN A 174 4.58 17.16 1.50
C ASN A 174 4.22 18.27 2.50
N ASP A 175 2.98 18.25 3.00
CA ASP A 175 2.44 19.15 4.01
C ASP A 175 1.83 18.29 5.14
N PRO A 176 2.61 18.00 6.21
CA PRO A 176 2.17 17.18 7.33
C PRO A 176 1.00 17.80 8.11
N ASP A 177 0.96 19.12 8.24
CA ASP A 177 -0.04 19.84 9.04
C ASP A 177 -1.41 19.82 8.35
N GLY A 178 -1.43 19.97 7.02
CA GLY A 178 -2.64 19.81 6.21
C GLY A 178 -2.97 18.35 5.84
N GLY A 179 -2.10 17.39 6.18
CA GLY A 179 -2.30 15.98 5.87
C GLY A 179 -2.17 15.66 4.37
N HIS A 180 -1.40 16.45 3.62
CA HIS A 180 -1.14 16.25 2.19
C HIS A 180 0.21 15.58 1.97
N TRP A 181 0.21 14.40 1.34
CA TRP A 181 1.40 13.59 1.12
C TRP A 181 1.50 13.16 -0.33
N TYR A 182 2.56 13.59 -1.01
CA TYR A 182 2.80 13.34 -2.45
C TYR A 182 4.00 12.43 -2.70
N SER A 183 4.92 12.33 -1.74
CA SER A 183 6.09 11.48 -1.81
C SER A 183 6.35 10.77 -0.47
N VAL A 184 6.98 9.61 -0.54
CA VAL A 184 7.38 8.86 0.67
C VAL A 184 8.64 9.48 1.25
N ASP A 185 8.49 10.31 2.27
CA ASP A 185 9.58 10.84 3.08
C ASP A 185 9.51 10.18 4.48
N VAL A 186 10.35 9.17 4.70
CA VAL A 186 10.26 8.32 5.89
C VAL A 186 10.49 9.11 7.19
N PRO A 187 11.53 9.96 7.32
CA PRO A 187 11.69 10.81 8.50
C PRO A 187 10.52 11.78 8.73
N MET A 188 9.99 12.40 7.67
CA MET A 188 8.87 13.34 7.82
C MET A 188 7.58 12.62 8.22
N MET A 189 7.28 11.48 7.60
CA MET A 189 6.11 10.66 7.94
C MET A 189 6.20 10.10 9.36
N ALA A 190 7.39 9.64 9.77
CA ALA A 190 7.60 9.15 11.13
C ALA A 190 7.31 10.24 12.17
N ARG A 191 7.80 11.46 11.94
CA ARG A 191 7.50 12.62 12.79
C ARG A 191 6.02 12.96 12.86
N ALA A 192 5.32 12.94 11.72
CA ALA A 192 3.88 13.17 11.69
C ALA A 192 3.08 12.11 12.48
N CYS A 193 3.58 10.87 12.53
CA CYS A 193 3.02 9.79 13.36
C CYS A 193 3.54 9.82 14.83
N GLY A 194 4.36 10.80 15.23
CA GLY A 194 4.98 10.84 16.56
C GLY A 194 5.89 9.64 16.84
N LEU A 195 6.54 9.10 15.81
CA LEU A 195 7.50 8.02 15.88
C LEU A 195 8.94 8.56 15.81
N SER A 196 9.92 7.73 16.14
CA SER A 196 11.33 8.09 15.96
C SER A 196 11.68 8.23 14.48
N GLU A 197 12.61 9.14 14.14
CA GLU A 197 13.07 9.34 12.75
C GLU A 197 13.78 8.11 12.16
N ASN A 198 14.12 7.12 13.00
CA ASN A 198 14.72 5.85 12.61
C ASN A 198 13.68 4.81 12.15
N ALA A 199 12.43 5.23 11.90
CA ALA A 199 11.40 4.33 11.40
C ALA A 199 11.80 3.72 10.05
N ILE A 200 11.44 2.45 9.87
CA ILE A 200 11.72 1.72 8.62
C ILE A 200 10.51 1.81 7.73
N TYR A 201 10.71 2.09 6.45
CA TYR A 201 9.61 2.03 5.50
C TYR A 201 9.60 0.71 4.73
N THR A 202 8.43 0.10 4.72
CA THR A 202 8.19 -1.21 4.14
C THR A 202 6.94 -1.15 3.28
N ILE A 203 6.98 -1.82 2.12
CA ILE A 203 5.79 -2.04 1.30
C ILE A 203 5.22 -3.40 1.64
N TYR A 204 3.97 -3.44 2.12
CA TYR A 204 3.27 -4.68 2.38
C TYR A 204 3.03 -5.44 1.08
N ILE A 205 3.31 -6.73 1.12
CA ILE A 205 3.02 -7.68 0.06
C ILE A 205 2.13 -8.78 0.61
N ASP A 206 1.15 -9.19 -0.19
CA ASP A 206 0.34 -10.36 0.13
C ASP A 206 1.05 -11.59 -0.43
N GLU A 207 1.58 -12.45 0.44
CA GLU A 207 2.20 -13.71 0.03
C GLU A 207 1.16 -14.76 -0.40
N ILE A 208 -0.11 -14.60 -0.01
CA ILE A 208 -1.16 -15.60 -0.24
C ILE A 208 -1.99 -15.22 -1.46
N LYS A 209 -1.44 -15.49 -2.65
CA LYS A 209 -2.27 -15.68 -3.85
C LYS A 209 -2.45 -17.17 -4.08
N ASP A 210 -3.36 -17.80 -3.34
CA ASP A 210 -3.89 -19.08 -3.80
C ASP A 210 -4.66 -18.83 -5.10
N GLU A 211 -4.19 -19.39 -6.21
CA GLU A 211 -4.79 -19.22 -7.56
C GLU A 211 -6.29 -19.61 -7.61
N HIS A 212 -6.80 -20.30 -6.59
CA HIS A 212 -8.20 -20.70 -6.48
C HIS A 212 -9.13 -19.69 -5.76
N THR A 213 -8.61 -18.59 -5.21
CA THR A 213 -9.42 -17.57 -4.50
C THR A 213 -9.54 -16.26 -5.28
N SER A 214 -9.50 -16.31 -6.62
CA SER A 214 -9.60 -15.10 -7.48
C SER A 214 -11.04 -14.63 -7.75
N SER A 215 -12.02 -15.00 -6.92
CA SER A 215 -13.45 -14.68 -7.11
C SER A 215 -14.18 -14.26 -5.82
N ALA A 216 -13.55 -13.49 -4.95
CA ALA A 216 -14.23 -12.85 -3.83
C ALA A 216 -13.71 -11.42 -3.68
N LYS A 217 -14.63 -10.44 -3.60
CA LYS A 217 -14.40 -8.99 -3.46
C LYS A 217 -13.01 -8.65 -2.88
N SER A 218 -12.16 -8.00 -3.68
CA SER A 218 -10.87 -7.49 -3.19
C SER A 218 -11.12 -6.59 -1.98
N HIS A 219 -10.75 -7.08 -0.79
CA HIS A 219 -10.91 -6.34 0.45
C HIS A 219 -9.84 -5.24 0.48
N TYR A 220 -10.26 -4.00 0.73
CA TYR A 220 -9.33 -2.90 0.93
C TYR A 220 -8.61 -3.03 2.28
N PRO A 221 -7.34 -2.58 2.41
CA PRO A 221 -6.48 -2.03 1.36
C PRO A 221 -5.96 -3.10 0.40
N VAL A 222 -5.83 -2.76 -0.89
CA VAL A 222 -5.31 -3.66 -1.94
C VAL A 222 -3.77 -3.66 -1.91
N PRO A 223 -3.11 -4.77 -1.52
CA PRO A 223 -1.66 -4.83 -1.40
C PRO A 223 -0.93 -4.64 -2.73
N LYS A 224 0.35 -4.28 -2.67
CA LYS A 224 1.17 -4.16 -3.89
C LYS A 224 1.73 -5.52 -4.28
N ASP A 225 1.76 -5.77 -5.58
CA ASP A 225 2.33 -7.00 -6.14
C ASP A 225 3.86 -6.93 -6.16
N ILE A 226 4.53 -8.05 -5.83
CA ILE A 226 6.00 -8.12 -5.76
C ILE A 226 6.68 -7.72 -7.09
N GLY A 227 6.10 -8.11 -8.23
CA GLY A 227 6.63 -7.77 -9.55
C GLY A 227 6.56 -6.27 -9.83
N SER A 228 5.52 -5.61 -9.33
CA SER A 228 5.36 -4.15 -9.45
C SER A 228 6.35 -3.36 -8.58
N VAL A 229 6.82 -3.93 -7.46
CA VAL A 229 7.75 -3.25 -6.55
C VAL A 229 9.19 -3.31 -7.07
N ALA A 230 9.59 -4.43 -7.68
CA ALA A 230 10.94 -4.60 -8.23
C ALA A 230 11.17 -3.79 -9.52
N GLY A 231 10.09 -3.62 -10.29
CA GLY A 231 10.11 -3.03 -11.61
C GLY A 231 10.44 -1.54 -11.67
N PHE A 232 10.65 -1.07 -12.90
CA PHE A 232 10.58 0.35 -13.23
C PHE A 232 9.20 0.66 -13.79
N GLU A 233 8.78 1.92 -13.68
CA GLU A 233 7.52 2.38 -14.27
C GLU A 233 7.46 2.11 -15.78
N MET A 234 8.60 2.25 -16.47
CA MET A 234 8.77 1.84 -17.86
C MET A 234 9.90 0.81 -17.96
N MET A 235 9.58 -0.42 -18.35
CA MET A 235 10.58 -1.47 -18.51
C MET A 235 11.39 -1.31 -19.80
N PRO A 236 12.63 -1.83 -19.87
CA PRO A 236 13.40 -1.86 -21.12
C PRO A 236 12.64 -2.50 -22.30
N LYS A 237 11.87 -3.56 -22.02
CA LYS A 237 11.04 -4.24 -23.03
C LYS A 237 9.95 -3.33 -23.58
N ASP A 238 9.41 -2.41 -22.77
CA ASP A 238 8.35 -1.51 -23.21
C ASP A 238 8.91 -0.39 -24.10
N HIS A 239 10.13 0.07 -23.82
CA HIS A 239 10.86 0.96 -24.74
C HIS A 239 11.11 0.30 -26.09
N ALA A 240 11.52 -0.98 -26.10
CA ALA A 240 11.72 -1.73 -27.34
C ALA A 240 10.42 -1.90 -28.13
N LYS A 241 9.31 -2.22 -27.47
CA LYS A 241 7.98 -2.30 -28.11
C LYS A 241 7.56 -0.95 -28.68
N PHE A 242 7.76 0.14 -27.94
CA PHE A 242 7.42 1.49 -28.39
C PHE A 242 8.25 1.89 -29.61
N ALA A 243 9.57 1.65 -29.58
CA ALA A 243 10.45 1.88 -30.72
C ALA A 243 10.01 1.08 -31.95
N ALA A 244 9.69 -0.21 -31.79
CA ALA A 244 9.20 -1.05 -32.89
C ALA A 244 7.91 -0.49 -33.52
N LYS A 245 6.97 0.01 -32.71
CA LYS A 245 5.76 0.66 -33.22
C LYS A 245 6.08 1.90 -34.06
N LEU A 246 7.03 2.74 -33.61
CA LEU A 246 7.46 3.92 -34.35
C LEU A 246 8.12 3.55 -35.69
N TYR A 247 9.04 2.58 -35.70
CA TYR A 247 9.67 2.10 -36.92
C TYR A 247 8.66 1.49 -37.90
N ALA A 248 7.72 0.69 -37.42
CA ALA A 248 6.65 0.14 -38.24
C ALA A 248 5.79 1.24 -38.88
N SER A 249 5.38 2.25 -38.10
CA SER A 249 4.61 3.39 -38.62
C SER A 249 5.38 4.19 -39.69
N SER A 250 6.69 4.38 -39.47
CA SER A 250 7.56 5.07 -40.42
C SER A 250 7.72 4.27 -41.72
N LEU A 251 7.90 2.96 -41.62
CA LEU A 251 7.99 2.06 -42.78
C LEU A 251 6.70 2.08 -43.61
N VAL A 252 5.53 2.02 -42.97
CA VAL A 252 4.23 2.14 -43.65
C VAL A 252 4.13 3.48 -44.38
N GLY A 253 4.52 4.58 -43.73
CA GLY A 253 4.55 5.91 -44.38
C GLY A 253 5.43 5.93 -45.63
N ILE A 254 6.63 5.34 -45.56
CA ILE A 254 7.55 5.22 -46.70
C ILE A 254 6.94 4.37 -47.82
N LEU A 255 6.36 3.22 -47.49
CA LEU A 255 5.73 2.33 -48.49
C LEU A 255 4.55 3.01 -49.20
N LEU A 256 3.71 3.74 -48.46
CA LEU A 256 2.60 4.50 -49.04
C LEU A 256 3.10 5.63 -49.96
N ALA A 257 4.18 6.32 -49.58
CA ALA A 257 4.79 7.34 -50.42
C ALA A 257 5.33 6.74 -51.73
N VAL A 258 6.07 5.62 -51.66
CA VAL A 258 6.59 4.90 -52.84
C VAL A 258 5.45 4.41 -53.73
N TRP A 259 4.40 3.83 -53.15
CA TRP A 259 3.23 3.37 -53.90
C TRP A 259 2.54 4.52 -54.63
N LYS A 260 2.34 5.66 -53.97
CA LYS A 260 1.72 6.85 -54.56
C LYS A 260 2.56 7.45 -55.71
N ILE A 261 3.90 7.42 -55.60
CA ILE A 261 4.79 7.88 -56.68
C ILE A 261 4.67 6.94 -57.88
N LYS A 262 4.71 5.62 -57.66
CA LYS A 262 4.57 4.63 -58.75
C LYS A 262 3.20 4.67 -59.42
N ALA A 263 2.12 4.97 -58.69
CA ALA A 263 0.78 5.07 -59.27
C ALA A 263 0.54 6.31 -60.14
N LYS A 264 1.46 7.29 -60.13
CA LYS A 264 1.40 8.50 -60.97
C LYS A 264 2.25 8.41 -62.23
N VAL A 265 3.10 7.38 -62.34
CA VAL A 265 3.93 7.07 -63.51
C VAL A 265 3.21 6.01 -64.33
#